data_AF-A0A7S0QKF3-F1
#
_entry.id   AF-A0A7S0QKF3-F1
#
_cell.length_a   1.000
_cell.length_b   1.000
_cell.length_c   1.000
_cell.angle_alpha   90.00
_cell.angle_beta   90.00
_cell.angle_gamma   90.00
#
_symmetry.space_group_name_H-M   'P 1'
#
loop_
_entity.id
_entity.type
_entity.pdbx_description
1 polymer ?
#
loop_
_entity_poly.entity_id
_entity_poly.type
_entity_poly.pdbx_seq_one_letter_code
_entity_poly.pdbx_strand_id
1 'polypeptide(L)'
;MASGYYGQVAAWFEFLLPTWLRSLISTVSSIGLMLASGVAVLLYRNQNRMLYHPTLPDLPRDPARNPPRLRNPAEWGMPYEDVEVVSDDGIKLHCWLIKQADARNRPTILFFQENAGNMGMR
;
A
#
# COMPACT_ATOMS: atom_id res chain seq x y z
N MET A 1 18.58 33.87 -37.18
CA MET A 1 17.70 33.29 -38.23
C MET A 1 16.54 32.44 -37.71
N ALA A 2 16.43 32.09 -36.42
CA ALA A 2 15.30 31.29 -35.89
C ALA A 2 14.06 32.11 -35.48
N SER A 3 14.20 33.42 -35.25
CA SER A 3 13.10 34.31 -34.79
C SER A 3 11.93 34.40 -35.79
N GLY A 4 12.21 34.41 -37.10
CA GLY A 4 11.16 34.49 -38.12
C GLY A 4 10.30 33.23 -38.27
N TYR A 5 10.84 32.06 -37.91
CA TYR A 5 10.15 30.77 -38.08
C TYR A 5 9.04 30.59 -37.03
N TYR A 6 9.32 30.94 -35.78
CA TYR A 6 8.31 30.94 -34.70
C TYR A 6 7.20 31.95 -34.95
N GLY A 7 7.54 33.14 -35.48
CA GLY A 7 6.56 34.15 -35.88
C GLY A 7 5.64 33.70 -37.03
N GLN A 8 6.18 33.00 -38.02
CA GLN A 8 5.37 32.43 -39.10
C GLN A 8 4.46 31.29 -38.62
N VAL A 9 4.98 30.35 -37.82
CA VAL A 9 4.15 29.25 -37.26
C VAL A 9 3.05 29.79 -36.37
N ALA A 10 3.33 30.80 -35.54
CA ALA A 10 2.32 31.51 -34.75
C ALA A 10 1.27 32.16 -35.67
N ALA A 11 1.69 32.81 -36.76
CA ALA A 11 0.78 33.42 -37.74
C ALA A 11 -0.12 32.40 -38.46
N TRP A 12 0.36 31.18 -38.74
CA TRP A 12 -0.47 30.10 -39.29
C TRP A 12 -1.50 29.60 -38.28
N PHE A 13 -1.12 29.40 -37.02
CA PHE A 13 -2.07 29.14 -35.93
C PHE A 13 -3.07 30.28 -35.77
N GLU A 14 -2.61 31.53 -36.01
CA GLU A 14 -3.45 32.72 -35.99
C GLU A 14 -4.37 32.90 -37.20
N PHE A 15 -4.16 32.13 -38.26
CA PHE A 15 -4.98 32.16 -39.47
C PHE A 15 -5.94 30.97 -39.57
N LEU A 16 -5.55 29.79 -39.06
CA LEU A 16 -6.26 28.52 -39.30
C LEU A 16 -7.52 28.30 -38.45
N LEU A 17 -7.60 28.89 -37.25
CA LEU A 17 -8.77 28.76 -36.38
C LEU A 17 -9.39 30.12 -36.10
N PRO A 18 -10.69 30.34 -36.31
CA PRO A 18 -11.35 31.57 -35.91
C PRO A 18 -11.14 31.89 -34.41
N THR A 19 -11.17 33.17 -34.05
CA THR A 19 -11.00 33.64 -32.67
C THR A 19 -11.98 32.97 -31.70
N TRP A 20 -13.24 32.77 -32.11
CA TRP A 20 -14.25 32.08 -31.31
C TRP A 20 -13.86 30.62 -30.99
N LEU A 21 -13.20 29.92 -31.93
CA LEU A 21 -12.79 28.54 -31.75
C LEU A 21 -11.59 28.43 -30.83
N ARG A 22 -10.65 29.38 -30.88
CA ARG A 22 -9.55 29.46 -29.91
C ARG A 22 -10.03 29.78 -28.50
N SER A 23 -10.97 30.72 -28.38
CA SER A 23 -11.61 31.03 -27.11
C SER A 23 -12.29 29.79 -26.53
N LEU A 24 -13.02 29.03 -27.35
CA LEU A 24 -13.65 27.79 -26.93
C LEU A 24 -12.63 26.75 -26.44
N ILE A 25 -11.57 26.47 -27.22
CA ILE A 25 -10.52 25.52 -26.85
C ILE A 25 -9.83 25.94 -25.54
N SER A 26 -9.51 27.24 -25.40
CA SER A 26 -8.89 27.79 -24.19
C SER A 26 -9.81 27.59 -22.98
N THR A 27 -11.08 27.97 -23.08
CA THR A 27 -12.06 27.80 -21.99
C THR A 27 -12.22 26.34 -21.57
N VAL A 28 -12.37 25.43 -22.52
CA VAL A 28 -12.48 23.98 -22.24
C VAL A 28 -11.21 23.47 -21.56
N SER A 29 -10.04 23.88 -22.04
CA SER A 29 -8.75 23.47 -21.47
C SER A 29 -8.56 23.99 -20.04
N SER A 30 -8.93 25.25 -19.79
CA SER A 30 -8.88 25.84 -18.45
C SER A 30 -9.82 25.15 -17.48
N ILE A 31 -11.05 24.84 -17.90
CA ILE A 31 -12.01 24.07 -17.08
C ILE A 31 -11.44 22.68 -16.80
N GLY A 32 -10.91 21.99 -17.80
CA GLY A 32 -10.30 20.68 -17.64
C GLY A 32 -9.14 20.69 -16.64
N LEU A 33 -8.26 21.67 -16.72
CA LEU A 33 -7.14 21.84 -15.79
C LEU A 33 -7.61 22.16 -14.36
N MET A 34 -8.65 22.99 -14.23
CA MET A 34 -9.25 23.32 -12.93
C MET A 34 -9.86 22.07 -12.28
N LEU A 35 -10.60 21.27 -13.04
CA LEU A 35 -11.18 20.01 -12.54
C LEU A 35 -10.10 18.99 -12.17
N ALA A 36 -9.10 18.80 -13.03
CA ALA A 36 -8.00 17.88 -12.79
C ALA A 36 -7.19 18.26 -11.54
N SER A 37 -6.90 19.56 -11.36
CA SER A 37 -6.21 20.05 -10.15
C SER A 37 -7.07 19.90 -8.90
N GLY A 38 -8.38 20.15 -8.98
CA GLY A 38 -9.33 19.90 -7.89
C GLY A 38 -9.33 18.43 -7.47
N VAL A 39 -9.41 17.50 -8.43
CA VAL A 39 -9.31 16.06 -8.16
C VAL A 39 -7.95 15.70 -7.57
N ALA A 40 -6.85 16.23 -8.10
CA ALA A 40 -5.51 15.97 -7.57
C ALA A 40 -5.36 16.44 -6.11
N VAL A 41 -5.90 17.62 -5.77
CA VAL A 41 -5.92 18.13 -4.39
C VAL A 41 -6.75 17.22 -3.48
N LEU A 42 -7.92 16.76 -3.93
CA LEU A 42 -8.75 15.83 -3.16
C LEU A 42 -8.01 14.51 -2.92
N LEU A 43 -7.40 13.93 -3.97
CA LEU A 43 -6.63 12.69 -3.86
C LEU A 43 -5.43 12.86 -2.91
N TYR A 44 -4.68 13.96 -3.04
CA TYR A 44 -3.54 14.24 -2.18
C TYR A 44 -3.95 14.40 -0.70
N ARG A 45 -5.03 15.13 -0.43
CA ARG A 45 -5.53 15.32 0.95
C ARG A 45 -6.07 14.02 1.55
N ASN A 46 -6.69 13.17 0.73
CA ASN A 46 -7.33 11.96 1.19
C ASN A 46 -6.45 10.71 1.05
N GLN A 47 -5.20 10.83 0.57
CA GLN A 47 -4.32 9.68 0.29
C GLN A 47 -4.18 8.74 1.48
N ASN A 48 -4.01 9.27 2.70
CA ASN A 48 -3.84 8.48 3.91
C ASN A 48 -5.12 7.75 4.35
N ARG A 49 -6.30 8.21 3.90
CA ARG A 49 -7.59 7.55 4.15
C ARG A 49 -7.92 6.50 3.10
N MET A 50 -7.21 6.53 1.96
CA MET A 50 -7.32 5.53 0.89
C MET A 50 -6.29 4.40 1.06
N LEU A 51 -5.36 4.55 2.00
CA LEU A 51 -4.34 3.56 2.32
C LEU A 51 -4.78 2.62 3.45
N TYR A 52 -4.24 1.40 3.33
CA TYR A 52 -4.25 0.27 4.24
C TYR A 52 -4.62 0.57 5.70
N HIS A 53 -5.59 -0.17 6.25
CA HIS A 53 -5.89 -0.16 7.69
C HIS A 53 -4.80 -0.95 8.44
N PRO A 54 -3.86 -0.29 9.16
CA PRO A 54 -2.76 -0.97 9.84
C PRO A 54 -3.23 -1.76 11.06
N THR A 55 -4.48 -1.55 11.48
CA THR A 55 -5.16 -2.33 12.50
C THR A 55 -6.60 -2.47 12.05
N LEU A 56 -7.02 -3.70 11.73
CA LEU A 56 -8.43 -4.00 11.56
C LEU A 56 -9.11 -3.83 12.92
N PRO A 57 -10.08 -2.91 13.07
CA PRO A 57 -10.88 -2.85 14.28
C PRO A 57 -11.51 -4.24 14.49
N ASP A 58 -11.47 -4.72 15.72
CA ASP A 58 -11.95 -6.03 16.18
C ASP A 58 -11.03 -7.25 15.95
N LEU A 59 -9.86 -7.11 15.30
CA LEU A 59 -8.89 -8.20 15.27
C LEU A 59 -8.04 -8.25 16.55
N PRO A 60 -7.94 -9.40 17.24
CA PRO A 60 -7.06 -9.55 18.39
C PRO A 60 -5.58 -9.39 17.99
N ARG A 61 -4.82 -8.67 18.81
CA ARG A 61 -3.35 -8.55 18.64
C ARG A 61 -2.60 -9.71 19.27
N ASP A 62 -3.12 -10.18 20.40
CA ASP A 62 -2.57 -11.31 21.14
C ASP A 62 -3.16 -12.61 20.57
N PRO A 63 -2.33 -13.56 20.10
CA PRO A 63 -2.78 -14.85 19.62
C PRO A 63 -3.71 -15.58 20.59
N ALA A 64 -3.51 -15.44 21.92
CA ALA A 64 -4.36 -16.09 22.91
C ALA A 64 -5.84 -15.67 22.85
N ARG A 65 -6.11 -14.48 22.29
CA ARG A 65 -7.45 -13.91 22.11
C ARG A 65 -8.05 -14.19 20.74
N ASN A 66 -7.35 -14.92 19.87
CA ASN A 66 -7.88 -15.33 18.58
C ASN A 66 -9.11 -16.24 18.72
N PRO A 67 -9.92 -16.37 17.65
CA PRO A 67 -10.96 -17.40 17.58
C PRO A 67 -10.41 -18.80 17.87
N PRO A 68 -11.25 -19.75 18.33
CA PRO A 68 -10.84 -21.13 18.54
C PRO A 68 -10.19 -21.73 17.29
N ARG A 69 -9.15 -22.55 17.49
CA ARG A 69 -8.25 -23.13 16.48
C ARG A 69 -7.19 -22.18 15.92
N LEU A 70 -7.17 -20.91 16.32
CA LEU A 70 -6.19 -19.93 15.85
C LEU A 70 -5.32 -19.40 17.00
N ARG A 71 -5.44 -19.96 18.20
CA ARG A 71 -4.78 -19.40 19.40
C ARG A 71 -3.37 -19.92 19.61
N ASN A 72 -3.10 -21.14 19.19
CA ASN A 72 -1.78 -21.77 19.19
C ASN A 72 -1.80 -23.07 18.36
N PRO A 73 -0.63 -23.62 17.99
CA PRO A 73 -0.53 -24.83 17.18
C PRO A 73 -1.11 -26.09 17.87
N ALA A 74 -1.13 -26.14 19.21
CA ALA A 74 -1.64 -27.31 19.93
C ALA A 74 -3.17 -27.50 19.74
N GLU A 75 -3.92 -26.46 19.36
CA GLU A 75 -5.34 -26.60 19.00
C GLU A 75 -5.56 -27.45 17.74
N TRP A 76 -4.50 -27.65 16.94
CA TRP A 76 -4.46 -28.56 15.79
C TRP A 76 -3.71 -29.87 16.11
N GLY A 77 -3.36 -30.12 17.37
CA GLY A 77 -2.59 -31.30 17.78
C GLY A 77 -1.11 -31.24 17.37
N MET A 78 -0.58 -30.07 17.03
CA MET A 78 0.83 -29.90 16.70
C MET A 78 1.66 -29.62 17.96
N PRO A 79 2.75 -30.36 18.22
CA PRO A 79 3.67 -30.02 19.29
C PRO A 79 4.41 -28.73 18.94
N TYR A 80 4.44 -27.78 19.88
CA TYR A 80 5.11 -26.50 19.68
C TYR A 80 5.74 -26.00 20.98
N GLU A 81 6.70 -25.10 20.84
CA GLU A 81 7.34 -24.37 21.94
C GLU A 81 7.04 -22.87 21.75
N ASP A 82 6.59 -22.20 22.81
CA ASP A 82 6.55 -20.74 22.89
C ASP A 82 7.97 -20.23 23.15
N VAL A 83 8.53 -19.48 22.20
CA VAL A 83 9.90 -18.96 22.29
C VAL A 83 9.94 -17.45 22.07
N GLU A 84 10.96 -16.80 22.64
CA GLU A 84 11.24 -15.39 22.46
C GLU A 84 12.61 -15.24 21.78
N VAL A 85 12.64 -14.61 20.61
CA VAL A 85 13.87 -14.30 19.88
C VAL A 85 14.20 -12.83 20.12
N VAL A 86 15.40 -12.55 20.61
CA VAL A 86 15.88 -11.18 20.79
C VAL A 86 16.67 -10.79 19.54
N SER A 87 16.23 -9.74 18.85
CA SER A 87 16.95 -9.17 17.71
C SER A 87 18.14 -8.32 18.16
N ASP A 88 19.03 -8.00 17.22
CA ASP A 88 20.25 -7.23 17.50
C ASP A 88 19.99 -5.83 18.08
N ASP A 89 18.83 -5.25 17.81
CA ASP A 89 18.36 -3.98 18.38
C ASP A 89 17.63 -4.12 19.73
N GLY A 90 17.57 -5.35 20.28
CA GLY A 90 17.01 -5.64 21.60
C GLY A 90 15.49 -5.84 21.60
N ILE A 91 14.83 -5.87 20.44
CA ILE A 91 13.39 -6.17 20.36
C ILE A 91 13.15 -7.65 20.62
N LYS A 92 12.17 -7.94 21.47
CA LYS A 92 11.72 -9.28 21.82
C LYS A 92 10.60 -9.71 20.86
N LEU A 93 10.87 -10.72 20.05
CA LEU A 93 9.93 -11.30 19.10
C LEU A 93 9.38 -12.61 19.66
N HIS A 94 8.07 -12.65 19.91
CA HIS A 94 7.38 -13.89 20.26
C HIS A 94 7.22 -14.76 19.01
N CYS A 95 7.49 -16.06 19.14
CA CYS A 95 7.41 -17.03 18.05
C CYS A 95 6.87 -18.37 18.54
N TRP A 96 6.22 -19.11 17.64
CA TRP A 96 5.94 -20.54 17.84
C TRP A 96 6.95 -21.40 17.08
N LEU A 97 7.67 -22.23 17.82
CA LEU A 97 8.61 -23.19 17.25
C LEU A 97 7.96 -24.57 17.20
N ILE A 98 7.59 -25.01 16.00
CA ILE A 98 7.00 -26.33 15.75
C ILE A 98 8.12 -27.28 15.31
N LYS A 99 8.40 -28.31 16.12
CA LYS A 99 9.45 -29.29 15.84
C LYS A 99 8.85 -30.62 15.38
N GLN A 100 9.39 -31.14 14.29
CA GLN A 100 9.19 -32.53 13.89
C GLN A 100 10.18 -33.47 14.59
N ALA A 101 9.89 -34.77 14.62
CA ALA A 101 10.71 -35.75 15.34
C ALA A 101 12.20 -35.73 14.94
N ASP A 102 12.51 -35.52 13.66
CA ASP A 102 13.87 -35.45 13.12
C ASP A 102 14.27 -34.02 12.72
N ALA A 103 13.95 -33.03 13.56
CA ALA A 103 14.11 -31.60 13.21
C ALA A 103 15.54 -31.20 12.83
N ARG A 104 16.59 -31.88 13.33
CA ARG A 104 17.99 -31.53 13.04
C ARG A 104 18.44 -31.85 11.61
N ASN A 105 17.79 -32.81 10.96
CA ASN A 105 18.16 -33.25 9.61
C ASN A 105 17.19 -32.73 8.54
N ARG A 106 16.39 -31.72 8.88
CA ARG A 106 15.33 -31.20 8.03
C ARG A 106 15.45 -29.69 7.90
N PRO A 107 15.04 -29.12 6.76
CA PRO A 107 15.03 -27.67 6.60
C PRO A 107 14.02 -27.04 7.55
N THR A 108 14.37 -25.86 8.07
CA THR A 108 13.47 -25.02 8.84
C THR A 108 12.78 -24.04 7.91
N ILE A 109 11.46 -23.92 8.02
CA ILE A 109 10.69 -22.86 7.38
C ILE A 109 10.47 -21.76 8.42
N LEU A 110 10.90 -20.54 8.07
CA LEU A 110 10.59 -19.34 8.84
C LEU A 110 9.45 -18.61 8.13
N PHE A 111 8.31 -18.51 8.81
CA PHE A 111 7.12 -17.88 8.28
C PHE A 111 6.83 -16.58 9.04
N PHE A 112 6.54 -15.51 8.29
CA PHE A 112 6.19 -14.21 8.84
C PHE A 112 4.77 -13.86 8.42
N GLN A 113 3.94 -13.42 9.36
CA GLN A 113 2.64 -12.85 9.01
C GLN A 113 2.79 -11.47 8.36
N GLU A 114 1.78 -11.03 7.62
CA GLU A 114 1.72 -9.62 7.20
C GLU A 114 1.45 -8.66 8.36
N ASN A 115 1.50 -7.37 8.03
CA ASN A 115 1.09 -6.30 8.90
C ASN A 115 -0.39 -6.43 9.34
N ALA A 116 -0.76 -5.70 10.39
CA ALA A 116 -2.13 -5.60 10.92
C ALA A 116 -2.77 -6.88 11.46
N GLY A 117 -2.00 -7.95 11.66
CA GLY A 117 -2.46 -9.22 12.22
C GLY A 117 -1.49 -9.81 13.25
N ASN A 118 -1.72 -11.09 13.60
CA ASN A 118 -0.84 -11.88 14.45
C ASN A 118 -0.65 -13.29 13.84
N MET A 119 0.33 -14.03 14.37
CA MET A 119 0.81 -15.33 13.84
C MET A 119 -0.25 -16.43 13.81
N GLY A 120 -1.30 -16.32 14.61
CA GLY A 120 -2.38 -17.31 14.62
C GLY A 120 -3.46 -17.06 13.57
N MET A 121 -3.50 -15.88 12.94
CA MET A 121 -4.61 -15.52 12.05
C MET A 121 -4.40 -15.96 10.59
N ARG A 122 -3.22 -16.50 10.23
CA ARG A 122 -2.85 -16.92 8.87
C ARG A 122 -1.85 -18.06 8.89
#